data_AF-Q668B0-F1
#
_entry.id   AF-Q668B0-F1
#
_cell.length_a   1.000
_cell.length_b   1.000
_cell.length_c   1.000
_cell.angle_alpha   90.00
_cell.angle_beta   90.00
_cell.angle_gamma   90.00
#
_symmetry.space_group_name_H-M   'P 1'
#
loop_
_entity.id
_entity.type
_entity.pdbx_description
1 polymer ?
#
loop_
_entity_poly.entity_id
_entity_poly.type
_entity_poly.pdbx_seq_one_letter_code
_entity_poly.pdbx_strand_id
1 'polypeptide(L)'
;MKNRLFKTLGGLVFLLSFLFLMKYLIINSIIPLIKIEDRIIFSSSIAICLISFPLMFYVMTGSIYFFIFNKTPKFNKLLIKYLTMLAIASFIMSFPIPFYIDYKLKNDGYVVCDRISWMSPNTYVKDLSLCK
;
A
#
# COMPACT_ATOMS: atom_id res chain seq x y z
N MET A 1 19.72 7.42 25.48
CA MET A 1 18.49 7.39 26.31
C MET A 1 18.21 5.96 26.78
N LYS A 2 18.28 5.69 28.10
CA LYS A 2 18.23 4.34 28.69
C LYS A 2 16.82 3.84 29.03
N ASN A 3 15.79 4.65 28.77
CA ASN A 3 14.42 4.32 29.18
C ASN A 3 13.73 3.40 28.15
N ARG A 4 13.59 2.11 28.49
CA ARG A 4 12.91 1.10 27.66
C ARG A 4 11.48 1.50 27.32
N LEU A 5 10.81 2.20 28.23
CA LEU A 5 9.43 2.69 28.10
C LEU A 5 9.30 3.72 26.96
N PHE A 6 10.28 4.61 26.83
CA PHE A 6 10.32 5.59 25.74
C PHE A 6 10.51 4.92 24.37
N LYS A 7 11.39 3.89 24.31
CA LYS A 7 11.61 3.12 23.08
C LYS A 7 10.35 2.37 22.63
N THR A 8 9.65 1.75 23.57
CA THR A 8 8.39 1.04 23.29
C THR A 8 7.29 1.99 22.85
N LEU A 9 7.15 3.14 23.51
CA LEU A 9 6.16 4.16 23.12
C LEU A 9 6.43 4.70 21.72
N GLY A 10 7.68 5.06 21.41
CA GLY A 10 8.06 5.54 20.09
C GLY A 10 7.80 4.51 18.99
N GLY A 11 8.16 3.24 19.23
CA GLY A 11 7.88 2.15 18.28
C GLY A 11 6.38 1.93 18.08
N LEU A 12 5.58 2.01 19.15
CA LEU A 12 4.13 1.82 19.08
C LEU A 12 3.45 2.96 18.30
N VAL A 13 3.83 4.21 18.54
CA VAL A 13 3.31 5.37 17.79
C VAL A 13 3.66 5.26 16.30
N PHE A 14 4.89 4.88 15.97
CA PHE A 14 5.32 4.69 14.59
C PHE A 14 4.58 3.56 13.87
N LEU A 15 4.31 2.45 14.57
CA LEU A 15 3.54 1.34 14.00
C LEU A 15 2.08 1.72 13.78
N LEU A 16 1.47 2.43 14.73
CA LEU A 16 0.09 2.92 14.59
C LEU A 16 -0.06 3.92 13.44
N SER A 17 0.90 4.84 13.27
CA SER A 17 0.86 5.79 12.16
C SER A 17 0.98 5.07 10.81
N PHE A 18 1.84 4.07 10.70
CA PHE A 18 1.95 3.26 9.49
C PHE A 18 0.66 2.49 9.17
N LEU A 19 0.06 1.83 10.17
CA LEU A 19 -1.22 1.12 9.99
C LEU A 19 -2.35 2.08 9.59
N PHE A 20 -2.36 3.29 10.13
CA PHE A 20 -3.34 4.32 9.76
C PHE A 20 -3.20 4.72 8.27
N LEU A 21 -1.98 4.92 7.79
CA LEU A 21 -1.73 5.22 6.36
C LEU A 21 -2.19 4.08 5.45
N MET A 22 -1.90 2.83 5.81
CA MET A 22 -2.34 1.68 5.02
C MET A 22 -3.86 1.52 5.01
N LYS A 23 -4.51 1.73 6.15
CA LYS A 23 -5.98 1.78 6.24
C LYS A 23 -6.56 2.86 5.33
N TYR A 24 -5.98 4.06 5.34
CA TYR A 24 -6.42 5.17 4.49
C TYR A 24 -6.34 4.80 2.99
N LEU A 25 -5.24 4.18 2.56
CA LEU A 25 -5.09 3.70 1.17
C LEU A 25 -6.16 2.67 0.79
N ILE A 26 -6.44 1.70 1.67
CA ILE A 26 -7.46 0.66 1.42
C ILE A 26 -8.85 1.28 1.28
N ILE A 27 -9.22 2.19 2.20
CA ILE A 27 -10.55 2.83 2.20
C ILE A 27 -10.76 3.68 0.95
N ASN A 28 -9.73 4.40 0.48
CA ASN A 28 -9.90 5.34 -0.63
C ASN A 28 -9.68 4.72 -2.01
N SER A 29 -9.03 3.55 -2.10
CA SER A 29 -8.66 2.96 -3.39
C SER A 29 -9.29 1.58 -3.60
N ILE A 30 -9.23 0.71 -2.59
CA ILE A 30 -9.63 -0.70 -2.74
C ILE A 30 -11.11 -0.89 -2.45
N ILE A 31 -11.66 -0.27 -1.40
CA ILE A 31 -13.09 -0.37 -1.10
C ILE A 31 -13.96 0.15 -2.27
N PRO A 32 -13.67 1.34 -2.86
CA PRO A 32 -14.44 1.85 -3.99
C PRO A 32 -14.33 0.95 -5.23
N LEU A 33 -13.14 0.37 -5.46
CA LEU A 33 -12.90 -0.56 -6.56
C LEU A 33 -13.69 -1.87 -6.39
N ILE A 34 -13.79 -2.42 -5.18
CA ILE A 34 -14.56 -3.65 -4.90
C ILE A 34 -16.06 -3.39 -5.01
N LYS A 35 -16.51 -2.22 -4.53
CA LYS A 35 -17.93 -1.83 -4.52
C LYS A 35 -18.42 -1.27 -5.86
N ILE A 36 -17.52 -1.04 -6.83
CA ILE A 36 -17.85 -0.41 -8.12
C ILE A 36 -18.57 0.94 -7.88
N GLU A 37 -17.97 1.74 -7.00
CA GLU A 37 -18.46 3.09 -6.68
C GLU A 37 -18.29 4.04 -7.87
N ASP A 38 -19.00 5.16 -7.86
CA ASP A 38 -19.01 6.09 -8.99
C ASP A 38 -17.70 6.86 -9.19
N ARG A 39 -16.81 6.82 -8.19
CA ARG A 39 -15.45 7.36 -8.23
C ARG A 39 -14.46 6.33 -7.68
N ILE A 40 -13.45 5.99 -8.47
CA ILE A 40 -12.42 5.02 -8.10
C ILE A 40 -11.05 5.64 -8.33
N ILE A 41 -10.19 5.59 -7.32
CA ILE A 41 -8.81 6.08 -7.42
C ILE A 41 -7.87 4.87 -7.42
N PHE A 42 -7.08 4.71 -8.47
CA PHE A 42 -6.17 3.57 -8.59
C PHE A 42 -4.89 3.90 -9.35
N SER A 43 -3.78 3.26 -8.98
CA SER A 43 -2.49 3.37 -9.66
C SER A 43 -1.62 2.14 -9.46
N SER A 44 -0.59 1.99 -10.29
CA SER A 44 0.47 0.99 -10.13
C SER A 44 1.11 1.08 -8.74
N SER A 45 1.40 2.29 -8.27
CA SER A 45 2.00 2.53 -6.96
C SER A 45 1.13 2.01 -5.81
N ILE A 46 -0.20 2.19 -5.89
CA ILE A 46 -1.13 1.67 -4.88
C ILE A 46 -1.09 0.13 -4.86
N ALA A 47 -1.05 -0.52 -6.04
CA ALA A 47 -0.93 -1.97 -6.14
C ALA A 47 0.39 -2.48 -5.53
N ILE A 48 1.52 -1.83 -5.85
CA ILE A 48 2.83 -2.18 -5.26
C ILE A 48 2.77 -2.05 -3.75
N CYS A 49 2.29 -0.92 -3.21
CA CYS A 49 2.22 -0.66 -1.77
C CYS A 49 1.40 -1.72 -1.03
N LEU A 50 0.27 -2.15 -1.61
CA LEU A 50 -0.60 -3.15 -0.98
C LEU A 50 0.01 -4.55 -1.00
N ILE A 51 0.57 -4.98 -2.13
CA ILE A 51 1.17 -6.32 -2.22
C ILE A 51 2.49 -6.35 -1.42
N SER A 52 3.28 -5.29 -1.42
CA SER A 52 4.54 -5.20 -0.65
C SER A 52 4.34 -4.96 0.86
N PHE A 53 3.11 -4.68 1.31
CA PHE A 53 2.79 -4.41 2.72
C PHE A 53 3.34 -5.45 3.71
N PRO A 54 3.25 -6.77 3.48
CA PRO A 54 3.78 -7.76 4.41
C PRO A 54 5.28 -7.60 4.68
N LEU A 55 6.07 -7.24 3.64
CA LEU A 55 7.50 -6.97 3.79
C LEU A 55 7.72 -5.70 4.63
N MET A 56 7.04 -4.60 4.29
CA MET A 56 7.17 -3.32 5.00
C MET A 56 6.79 -3.45 6.47
N PHE A 57 5.68 -4.11 6.76
CA PHE A 57 5.22 -4.38 8.11
C PHE A 57 6.22 -5.23 8.90
N TYR A 58 6.78 -6.27 8.28
CA TYR A 58 7.79 -7.12 8.92
C TYR A 58 9.09 -6.35 9.22
N VAL A 59 9.58 -5.53 8.29
CA VAL A 59 10.78 -4.73 8.49
C VAL A 59 10.57 -3.69 9.60
N MET A 60 9.41 -3.02 9.64
CA MET A 60 9.08 -2.05 10.68
C MET A 60 8.98 -2.70 12.07
N THR A 61 8.22 -3.78 12.20
CA THR A 61 8.09 -4.53 13.46
C THR A 61 9.42 -5.13 13.90
N GLY A 62 10.20 -5.69 12.98
CA GLY A 62 11.54 -6.21 13.23
C GLY A 62 12.52 -5.13 13.70
N SER A 63 12.44 -3.92 13.13
CA SER A 63 13.27 -2.78 13.53
C SER A 63 12.92 -2.30 14.95
N ILE A 64 11.63 -2.21 15.28
CA ILE A 64 11.15 -1.89 16.62
C ILE A 64 11.62 -2.96 17.62
N TYR A 65 11.48 -4.24 17.26
CA TYR A 65 11.92 -5.35 18.10
C TYR A 65 13.44 -5.28 18.36
N PHE A 66 14.24 -5.07 17.33
CA PHE A 66 15.68 -4.91 17.46
C PHE A 66 16.03 -3.70 18.36
N PHE A 67 15.35 -2.57 18.20
CA PHE A 67 15.62 -1.37 19.00
C PHE A 67 15.31 -1.54 20.51
N ILE A 68 14.28 -2.33 20.84
CA ILE A 68 13.86 -2.60 22.23
C ILE A 68 14.71 -3.69 22.87
N PHE A 69 14.93 -4.80 22.16
CA PHE A 69 15.52 -6.02 22.74
C PHE A 69 16.98 -6.24 22.35
N ASN A 70 17.51 -5.46 21.40
CA ASN A 70 18.84 -5.63 20.80
C ASN A 70 19.08 -7.05 20.26
N LYS A 71 18.02 -7.66 19.72
CA LYS A 71 18.00 -9.03 19.20
C LYS A 71 17.31 -9.06 17.85
N THR A 72 17.70 -10.00 17.00
CA THR A 72 17.04 -10.26 15.72
C THR A 72 16.05 -11.43 15.86
N PRO A 73 14.93 -11.44 15.11
CA PRO A 73 14.02 -12.58 15.07
C PRO A 73 14.74 -13.87 14.62
N LYS A 74 14.37 -15.02 15.18
CA LYS A 74 15.04 -16.32 14.92
C LYS A 74 15.02 -16.73 13.44
N PHE A 75 13.90 -16.47 12.75
CA PHE A 75 13.70 -16.85 11.35
C PHE A 75 13.88 -15.67 10.38
N ASN A 76 14.60 -14.62 10.79
CA ASN A 76 14.67 -13.37 10.03
C ASN A 76 15.13 -13.54 8.59
N LYS A 77 16.17 -14.35 8.36
CA LYS A 77 16.72 -14.60 7.02
C LYS A 77 15.70 -15.27 6.08
N LEU A 78 14.93 -16.22 6.60
CA LEU A 78 13.94 -16.96 5.82
C LEU A 78 12.74 -16.06 5.49
N LEU A 79 12.20 -15.36 6.49
CA LEU A 79 11.06 -14.45 6.29
C LEU A 79 11.40 -13.31 5.33
N ILE A 80 12.55 -12.65 5.51
CA ILE A 80 12.99 -11.59 4.58
C ILE A 80 13.10 -12.14 3.15
N LYS A 81 13.68 -13.33 2.95
CA LYS A 81 13.83 -13.91 1.60
C LYS A 81 12.48 -14.04 0.89
N TYR A 82 11.48 -14.65 1.55
CA TYR A 82 10.15 -14.83 0.95
C TYR A 82 9.41 -13.50 0.76
N LEU A 83 9.45 -12.61 1.75
CA LEU A 83 8.79 -11.32 1.68
C LEU A 83 9.42 -10.40 0.61
N THR A 84 10.74 -10.45 0.43
CA THR A 84 11.43 -9.74 -0.65
C THR A 84 11.08 -10.32 -2.01
N MET A 85 10.99 -11.66 -2.14
CA MET A 85 10.53 -12.28 -3.39
C MET A 85 9.10 -11.82 -3.75
N LEU A 86 8.23 -11.70 -2.74
CA LEU A 86 6.87 -11.19 -2.91
C LEU A 86 6.85 -9.71 -3.31
N ALA A 87 7.72 -8.87 -2.75
CA ALA A 87 7.85 -7.46 -3.16
C ALA A 87 8.44 -7.30 -4.57
N ILE A 88 9.35 -8.19 -4.99
CA ILE A 88 9.82 -8.19 -6.39
C ILE A 88 8.69 -8.60 -7.32
N ALA A 89 7.91 -9.62 -6.96
CA ALA A 89 6.73 -10.02 -7.72
C ALA A 89 5.70 -8.88 -7.80
N SER A 90 5.53 -8.08 -6.75
CA SER A 90 4.62 -6.92 -6.80
C SER A 90 5.08 -5.86 -7.79
N PHE A 91 6.39 -5.61 -7.89
CA PHE A 91 6.94 -4.68 -8.86
C PHE A 91 6.70 -5.17 -10.30
N ILE A 92 6.90 -6.47 -10.55
CA ILE A 92 6.59 -7.07 -11.86
C ILE A 92 5.09 -6.94 -12.18
N MET A 93 4.23 -7.26 -11.21
CA MET A 93 2.78 -7.20 -11.35
C MET A 93 2.23 -5.77 -11.41
N SER A 94 3.02 -4.77 -11.02
CA SER A 94 2.64 -3.35 -11.11
C SER A 94 2.44 -2.89 -12.54
N PHE A 95 3.00 -3.61 -13.51
CA PHE A 95 2.79 -3.36 -14.92
C PHE A 95 1.44 -3.89 -15.42
N PRO A 96 1.11 -5.21 -15.34
CA PRO A 96 -0.14 -5.74 -15.87
C PRO A 96 -1.40 -5.36 -15.07
N ILE A 97 -1.32 -5.20 -13.75
CA ILE A 97 -2.51 -4.98 -12.90
C ILE A 97 -3.26 -3.68 -13.28
N PRO A 98 -2.61 -2.51 -13.41
CA PRO A 98 -3.29 -1.29 -13.81
C PRO A 98 -3.90 -1.36 -15.21
N PHE A 99 -3.25 -2.03 -16.18
CA PHE A 99 -3.82 -2.22 -17.51
C PHE A 99 -5.10 -3.05 -17.47
N TYR A 100 -5.10 -4.12 -16.68
CA TYR A 100 -6.29 -4.96 -16.50
C TYR A 100 -7.44 -4.18 -15.86
N ILE A 101 -7.15 -3.41 -14.81
CA ILE A 101 -8.17 -2.59 -14.12
C ILE A 101 -8.69 -1.48 -15.03
N ASP A 102 -7.81 -0.78 -15.75
CA ASP A 102 -8.19 0.27 -16.71
C ASP A 102 -9.10 -0.30 -17.81
N TYR A 103 -8.72 -1.44 -18.39
CA TYR A 103 -9.54 -2.13 -19.39
C TYR A 103 -10.92 -2.51 -18.83
N LYS A 104 -10.95 -3.13 -17.65
CA LYS A 104 -12.21 -3.56 -17.02
C LYS A 104 -13.12 -2.37 -16.73
N LEU A 105 -12.60 -1.32 -16.11
CA LEU A 105 -13.40 -0.14 -15.74
C LEU A 105 -13.92 0.59 -16.98
N LYS A 106 -13.12 0.72 -18.04
CA LYS A 106 -13.59 1.31 -19.31
C LYS A 106 -14.69 0.48 -19.96
N ASN A 107 -14.57 -0.85 -19.91
CA ASN A 107 -15.63 -1.74 -20.40
C ASN A 107 -16.92 -1.63 -19.56
N ASP A 108 -16.80 -1.31 -18.27
CA ASP A 108 -17.92 -1.04 -17.36
C ASP A 108 -18.46 0.41 -17.49
N GLY A 109 -18.00 1.19 -18.47
CA GLY A 109 -18.48 2.53 -18.78
C GLY A 109 -17.82 3.67 -18.01
N TYR A 110 -16.73 3.42 -17.28
CA TYR A 110 -15.98 4.47 -16.60
C TYR A 110 -15.11 5.27 -17.57
N VAL A 111 -14.98 6.56 -17.29
CA VAL A 111 -14.05 7.48 -17.95
C VAL A 111 -12.95 7.90 -16.98
N VAL A 112 -11.77 8.20 -17.52
CA VAL A 112 -10.60 8.61 -16.73
C VAL A 112 -10.53 10.13 -16.71
N CYS A 113 -10.44 10.73 -15.52
CA CYS A 113 -10.23 12.17 -15.38
C CYS A 113 -8.81 12.57 -15.79
N ASP A 114 -8.65 13.81 -16.24
CA ASP A 114 -7.34 14.39 -16.51
C ASP A 114 -6.47 14.41 -15.26
N ARG A 115 -5.22 13.98 -15.42
CA ARG A 115 -4.25 13.91 -14.34
C ARG A 115 -3.43 15.18 -14.30
N ILE A 116 -3.29 15.75 -13.11
CA ILE A 116 -2.48 16.95 -12.86
C ILE A 116 -0.98 16.65 -13.06
N SER A 117 -0.57 15.40 -12.82
CA SER A 117 0.82 14.95 -12.97
C SER A 117 0.88 13.50 -13.41
N TRP A 118 1.93 13.13 -14.14
CA TRP A 118 2.17 11.74 -14.56
C TRP A 118 2.34 10.78 -13.37
N MET A 119 2.77 11.30 -12.21
CA MET A 119 2.94 10.52 -10.98
C MET A 119 1.65 10.43 -10.14
N SER A 120 0.61 11.17 -10.52
CA SER A 120 -0.69 11.12 -9.83
C SER A 120 -1.47 9.85 -10.19
N PRO A 121 -2.24 9.30 -9.23
CA PRO A 121 -3.08 8.14 -9.51
C PRO A 121 -4.18 8.46 -10.52
N ASN A 122 -4.70 7.43 -11.19
CA ASN A 122 -5.83 7.58 -12.10
C ASN A 122 -7.10 7.69 -11.28
N THR A 123 -7.96 8.64 -11.65
CA THR A 123 -9.32 8.75 -11.13
C THR A 123 -10.27 8.30 -12.22
N TYR A 124 -11.03 7.24 -11.96
CA TYR A 124 -12.07 6.71 -12.83
C TYR A 124 -13.43 7.16 -12.29
N VAL A 125 -14.29 7.68 -13.16
CA VAL A 125 -15.64 8.11 -12.79
C VAL A 125 -16.68 7.62 -13.79
N LYS A 126 -17.92 7.40 -13.36
CA LYS A 126 -19.03 7.11 -14.29
C LYS A 126 -19.57 8.37 -14.98
N ASP A 127 -19.51 9.51 -14.30
CA ASP A 127 -19.93 10.81 -14.80
C ASP A 127 -18.76 11.80 -14.74
N LEU A 128 -18.47 12.47 -15.86
CA LEU A 128 -17.45 13.50 -15.97
C LEU A 128 -17.65 14.65 -14.97
N SER A 129 -18.88 14.90 -14.52
CA SER A 129 -19.17 15.91 -13.49
C SER A 129 -18.48 15.64 -12.14
N LEU A 130 -18.04 14.40 -11.92
CA LEU A 130 -17.30 13.95 -10.73
C LEU A 130 -15.78 14.17 -10.85
N CYS A 131 -15.27 14.56 -12.03
CA CYS A 131 -13.90 15.02 -12.22
C CYS A 131 -13.77 16.46 -11.71
N LYS A 132 -13.66 16.60 -10.39
CA LYS A 132 -13.32 17.85 -9.70
C LYS A 132 -11.96 17.74 -9.04
#